data_AF-A0A921TFZ4-F1
#
_entry.id   AF-A0A921TFZ4-F1
#
_cell.length_a   1.000
_cell.length_b   1.000
_cell.length_c   1.000
_cell.angle_alpha   90.00
_cell.angle_beta   90.00
_cell.angle_gamma   90.00
#
_symmetry.space_group_name_H-M   'P 1'
#
loop_
_entity.id
_entity.type
_entity.pdbx_description
1 polymer ?
#
loop_
_entity_poly.entity_id
_entity_poly.type
_entity_poly.pdbx_seq_one_letter_code
_entity_poly.pdbx_strand_id
1 'polypeptide(L)'
;MSAKKQSPLYEAPGRSGMRLVSEFSLPLERRLLGFVVAVDLFLIALHIVTGATLPAIPRLLNISFDFSLAETFGYGKWIAIIVLLLAAYRHRRLAILPSMAAVFTLMLLDDSLQIHERLGAERVEVLNLGATSWAKAQDIGEILVWGLMAALVLPIIAIGFVRSNAQGRRIGVVLVALIGLYAVFGGIIDVLHQPFTALPYGIQIADLLEDGGEMIVGSLILAHVAALSRHLRRAPPR
;
A
#
# COMPACT_ATOMS: atom_id res chain seq x y z
N MET A 1 -4.33 42.04 62.38
CA MET A 1 -4.90 41.31 61.23
C MET A 1 -4.23 41.84 59.97
N SER A 2 -3.28 41.09 59.40
CA SER A 2 -2.50 41.49 58.23
C SER A 2 -2.58 40.39 57.18
N ALA A 3 -2.98 40.77 55.96
CA ALA A 3 -3.20 39.88 54.83
C ALA A 3 -1.87 39.35 54.28
N LYS A 4 -1.76 38.03 54.10
CA LYS A 4 -0.63 37.40 53.40
C LYS A 4 -1.09 36.94 52.01
N LYS A 5 -0.62 37.69 51.00
CA LYS A 5 -0.69 37.38 49.56
C LYS A 5 -0.13 35.96 49.30
N GLN A 6 -0.91 35.10 48.66
CA GLN A 6 -0.39 33.90 48.00
C GLN A 6 -0.23 34.17 46.50
N SER A 7 0.97 33.95 45.99
CA SER A 7 1.37 34.07 44.59
C SER A 7 0.92 32.86 43.77
N PRO A 8 0.71 32.98 42.45
CA PRO A 8 0.34 31.86 41.61
C PRO A 8 1.58 30.98 41.35
N LEU A 9 1.52 29.72 41.78
CA LEU A 9 2.47 28.70 41.37
C LEU A 9 2.08 28.23 39.96
N TYR A 10 2.96 28.55 39.00
CA TYR A 10 3.24 27.79 37.78
C TYR A 10 2.34 26.57 37.52
N GLU A 11 1.38 26.70 36.60
CA GLU A 11 0.82 25.55 35.91
C GLU A 11 1.87 25.01 34.94
N ALA A 12 2.32 23.78 35.20
CA ALA A 12 3.16 23.05 34.26
C ALA A 12 2.37 22.77 32.98
N PRO A 13 2.94 22.98 31.78
CA PRO A 13 2.24 22.69 30.52
C PRO A 13 1.88 21.20 30.45
N GLY A 14 0.58 20.96 30.32
CA GLY A 14 -0.01 19.63 30.23
C GLY A 14 0.62 18.80 29.12
N ARG A 15 0.90 17.55 29.46
CA ARG A 15 1.39 16.47 28.60
C ARG A 15 0.48 16.26 27.38
N SER A 16 0.67 17.07 26.33
CA SER A 16 -0.09 17.00 25.07
C SER A 16 0.59 16.12 24.00
N GLY A 17 1.83 15.65 24.23
CA GLY A 17 2.62 14.94 23.22
C GLY A 17 2.36 13.44 23.07
N MET A 18 1.66 12.79 24.00
CA MET A 18 1.65 11.31 24.11
C MET A 18 0.27 10.66 23.91
N ARG A 19 -0.64 11.33 23.20
CA ARG A 19 -1.97 10.78 22.82
C ARG A 19 -2.12 10.46 21.33
N LEU A 20 -1.13 10.78 20.49
CA LEU A 20 -1.23 10.57 19.03
C LEU A 20 -1.14 9.08 18.62
N VAL A 21 -0.46 8.26 19.42
CA VAL A 21 -0.18 6.84 19.07
C VAL A 21 -1.29 5.90 19.56
N SER A 22 -2.07 6.26 20.58
CA SER A 22 -3.05 5.34 21.20
C SER A 22 -4.39 5.23 20.49
N GLU A 23 -4.64 5.99 19.41
CA GLU A 23 -5.93 5.99 18.69
C GLU A 23 -5.87 5.38 17.28
N PHE A 24 -4.72 4.84 16.86
CA PHE A 24 -4.60 4.12 15.59
C PHE A 24 -5.15 2.70 15.73
N SER A 25 -6.47 2.56 15.74
CA SER A 25 -7.08 1.26 15.50
C SER A 25 -7.00 0.96 14.00
N LEU A 26 -6.40 -0.17 13.64
CA LEU A 26 -6.47 -0.74 12.29
C LEU A 26 -7.56 -1.83 12.29
N PRO A 27 -8.86 -1.46 12.19
CA PRO A 27 -9.92 -2.45 12.17
C PRO A 27 -9.76 -3.37 10.97
N LEU A 28 -9.92 -4.68 11.17
CA LEU A 28 -9.77 -5.70 10.15
C LEU A 28 -11.01 -6.59 10.10
N GLU A 29 -11.47 -6.90 8.89
CA GLU A 29 -12.42 -7.97 8.66
C GLU A 29 -11.63 -9.29 8.72
N ARG A 30 -11.61 -9.92 9.90
CA ARG A 30 -10.78 -11.11 10.20
C ARG A 30 -11.07 -12.33 9.35
N ARG A 31 -12.35 -12.61 9.04
CA ARG A 31 -12.76 -13.74 8.19
C ARG A 31 -12.33 -13.51 6.75
N LEU A 32 -12.55 -12.31 6.22
CA LEU A 32 -12.09 -11.94 4.89
C LEU A 32 -10.57 -11.98 4.82
N LEU A 33 -9.88 -11.37 5.79
CA LEU A 33 -8.41 -11.38 5.87
C LEU A 33 -7.87 -12.81 5.85
N GLY A 34 -8.40 -13.68 6.72
CA GLY A 34 -8.01 -15.08 6.77
C GLY A 34 -8.21 -15.80 5.44
N PHE A 35 -9.32 -15.53 4.75
CA PHE A 35 -9.57 -16.08 3.42
C PHE A 35 -8.60 -15.57 2.37
N VAL A 36 -8.42 -14.25 2.23
CA VAL A 36 -7.56 -13.68 1.17
C VAL A 36 -6.09 -13.98 1.39
N VAL A 37 -5.62 -13.98 2.65
CA VAL A 37 -4.25 -14.40 3.00
C VAL A 37 -4.06 -15.89 2.75
N ALA A 38 -5.07 -16.74 3.00
CA ALA A 38 -4.96 -18.17 2.68
C ALA A 38 -4.80 -18.40 1.18
N VAL A 39 -5.49 -17.62 0.34
CA VAL A 39 -5.30 -17.65 -1.12
C VAL A 39 -3.90 -17.16 -1.49
N ASP A 40 -3.42 -16.08 -0.89
CA ASP A 40 -2.06 -15.57 -1.14
C ASP A 40 -0.99 -16.62 -0.79
N LEU A 41 -1.08 -17.20 0.40
CA LEU A 41 -0.16 -18.24 0.86
C LEU A 41 -0.22 -19.48 -0.02
N PHE A 42 -1.40 -19.83 -0.54
CA PHE A 42 -1.53 -20.93 -1.48
C PHE A 42 -0.80 -20.65 -2.80
N LEU A 43 -0.96 -19.45 -3.37
CA LEU A 43 -0.27 -19.06 -4.60
C LEU A 43 1.25 -18.96 -4.41
N ILE A 44 1.70 -18.39 -3.29
CA ILE A 44 3.10 -18.38 -2.88
C ILE A 44 3.65 -19.81 -2.75
N ALA A 45 2.90 -20.71 -2.12
CA ALA A 45 3.32 -22.11 -1.99
C ALA A 45 3.44 -22.80 -3.36
N LEU A 46 2.52 -22.52 -4.29
CA LEU A 46 2.62 -23.03 -5.66
C LEU A 46 3.87 -22.51 -6.37
N HIS A 47 4.19 -21.22 -6.26
CA HIS A 47 5.43 -20.65 -6.79
C HIS A 47 6.67 -21.37 -6.22
N ILE A 48 6.75 -21.51 -4.90
CA ILE A 48 7.89 -22.16 -4.23
C ILE A 48 8.02 -23.62 -4.67
N VAL A 49 6.93 -24.39 -4.63
CA VAL A 49 6.95 -25.82 -4.98
C VAL A 49 7.34 -26.01 -6.44
N THR A 50 6.78 -25.22 -7.35
CA THR A 50 7.10 -25.33 -8.77
C THR A 50 8.53 -24.87 -9.06
N GLY A 51 9.03 -23.82 -8.41
CA GLY A 51 10.43 -23.40 -8.51
C GLY A 51 11.42 -24.43 -7.96
N ALA A 52 11.02 -25.22 -6.96
CA ALA A 52 11.85 -26.28 -6.40
C ALA A 52 11.81 -27.60 -7.20
N THR A 53 10.74 -27.86 -7.95
CA THR A 53 10.50 -29.17 -8.58
C THR A 53 10.60 -29.16 -10.10
N LEU A 54 10.42 -28.01 -10.75
CA LEU A 54 10.43 -27.88 -12.20
C LEU A 54 11.68 -27.15 -12.69
N PRO A 55 12.11 -27.36 -13.95
CA PRO A 55 13.24 -26.64 -14.53
C PRO A 55 13.01 -25.12 -14.64
N ALA A 56 11.75 -24.70 -14.72
CA ALA A 56 11.32 -23.31 -14.74
C ALA A 56 9.92 -23.19 -14.14
N ILE A 57 9.66 -22.08 -13.45
CA ILE A 57 8.34 -21.79 -12.88
C ILE A 57 7.38 -21.47 -14.02
N PRO A 58 6.23 -22.17 -14.14
CA PRO A 58 5.21 -21.81 -15.12
C PRO A 58 4.73 -20.38 -14.87
N ARG A 59 4.68 -19.54 -15.92
CA ARG A 59 4.30 -18.12 -15.83
C ARG A 59 3.05 -17.87 -14.98
N LEU A 60 2.02 -18.69 -15.17
CA LEU A 60 0.75 -18.57 -14.46
C LEU A 60 0.88 -18.78 -12.93
N LEU A 61 1.89 -19.54 -12.50
CA LEU A 61 2.18 -19.87 -11.10
C LEU A 61 3.37 -19.08 -10.55
N ASN A 62 4.01 -18.23 -11.36
CA ASN A 62 5.06 -17.36 -10.90
C ASN A 62 4.42 -16.09 -10.33
N ILE A 63 4.66 -15.79 -9.04
CA ILE A 63 4.08 -14.61 -8.39
C ILE A 63 4.62 -13.30 -8.96
N SER A 64 5.86 -13.30 -9.46
CA SER A 64 6.58 -12.15 -10.02
C SER A 64 6.38 -11.99 -11.53
N PHE A 65 5.37 -12.64 -12.09
CA PHE A 65 5.13 -12.61 -13.53
C PHE A 65 3.80 -11.94 -13.83
N ASP A 66 3.83 -11.06 -14.82
CA ASP A 66 2.65 -10.32 -15.26
C ASP A 66 1.57 -11.27 -15.81
N PHE A 67 0.33 -10.90 -15.53
CA PHE A 67 -0.89 -11.63 -15.74
C PHE A 67 -0.92 -13.02 -15.09
N SER A 68 -0.08 -13.27 -14.08
CA SER A 68 -0.13 -14.49 -13.27
C SER A 68 -1.43 -14.58 -12.45
N LEU A 69 -1.67 -15.73 -11.83
CA LEU A 69 -2.80 -15.87 -10.90
C LEU A 69 -2.67 -14.95 -9.69
N ALA A 70 -1.45 -14.70 -9.21
CA ALA A 70 -1.20 -13.82 -8.06
C ALA A 70 -1.55 -12.38 -8.40
N GLU A 71 -1.06 -11.88 -9.52
CA GLU A 71 -1.33 -10.51 -9.96
C GLU A 71 -2.81 -10.31 -10.32
N THR A 72 -3.42 -11.26 -11.06
CA THR A 72 -4.85 -11.21 -11.39
C THR A 72 -5.72 -11.21 -10.12
N PHE A 73 -5.32 -11.95 -9.09
CA PHE A 73 -5.98 -11.91 -7.79
C PHE A 73 -5.79 -10.55 -7.10
N GLY A 74 -4.60 -9.97 -7.21
CA GLY A 74 -4.29 -8.58 -6.82
C GLY A 74 -5.24 -7.56 -7.46
N TYR A 75 -5.46 -7.63 -8.78
CA TYR A 75 -6.43 -6.77 -9.47
C TYR A 75 -7.83 -6.88 -8.87
N GLY A 76 -8.26 -8.10 -8.54
CA GLY A 76 -9.53 -8.34 -7.84
C GLY A 76 -9.61 -7.64 -6.49
N LYS A 77 -8.51 -7.63 -5.71
CA LYS A 77 -8.43 -6.89 -4.44
C LYS A 77 -8.55 -5.38 -4.68
N TRP A 78 -7.85 -4.83 -5.66
CA TRP A 78 -7.92 -3.40 -6.00
C TRP A 78 -9.34 -2.97 -6.38
N ILE A 79 -10.00 -3.72 -7.27
CA ILE A 79 -11.38 -3.46 -7.67
C ILE A 79 -12.31 -3.50 -6.44
N ALA A 80 -12.16 -4.50 -5.56
CA ALA A 80 -12.95 -4.60 -4.35
C ALA A 80 -12.72 -3.41 -3.39
N ILE A 81 -11.47 -2.98 -3.20
CA ILE A 81 -11.11 -1.80 -2.41
C ILE A 81 -11.81 -0.55 -2.96
N ILE A 82 -11.69 -0.30 -4.28
CA ILE A 82 -12.29 0.85 -4.96
C ILE A 82 -13.81 0.86 -4.75
N VAL A 83 -14.48 -0.26 -5.02
CA VAL A 83 -15.94 -0.40 -4.86
C VAL A 83 -16.38 -0.16 -3.41
N LEU A 84 -15.65 -0.71 -2.44
CA LEU A 84 -15.98 -0.57 -1.03
C LEU A 84 -15.81 0.87 -0.52
N LEU A 85 -14.78 1.59 -0.97
CA LEU A 85 -14.54 3.00 -0.65
C LEU A 85 -15.63 3.90 -1.25
N LEU A 86 -15.96 3.70 -2.53
CA LEU A 86 -17.02 4.47 -3.20
C LEU A 86 -18.40 4.19 -2.57
N ALA A 87 -18.68 2.94 -2.21
CA ALA A 87 -19.92 2.61 -1.52
C ALA A 87 -19.97 3.24 -0.13
N ALA A 88 -18.88 3.22 0.63
CA ALA A 88 -18.79 3.91 1.93
C ALA A 88 -18.99 5.43 1.80
N TYR A 89 -18.46 6.04 0.73
CA TYR A 89 -18.67 7.45 0.43
C TYR A 89 -20.15 7.80 0.25
N ARG A 90 -20.95 6.94 -0.39
CA ARG A 90 -22.40 7.18 -0.53
C ARG A 90 -23.13 7.30 0.81
N HIS A 91 -22.61 6.67 1.87
CA HIS A 91 -23.22 6.70 3.20
C HIS A 91 -22.70 7.83 4.10
N ARG A 92 -21.44 8.25 3.93
CA ARG A 92 -20.78 9.18 4.88
C ARG A 92 -20.23 10.46 4.28
N ARG A 93 -20.18 10.55 2.95
CA ARG A 93 -19.73 11.75 2.20
C ARG A 93 -18.36 12.30 2.64
N LEU A 94 -17.51 11.46 3.24
CA LEU A 94 -16.14 11.85 3.62
C LEU A 94 -15.29 11.97 2.35
N ALA A 95 -14.78 13.17 2.05
CA ALA A 95 -14.04 13.48 0.83
C ALA A 95 -12.78 12.61 0.63
N ILE A 96 -12.16 12.13 1.71
CA ILE A 96 -11.01 11.23 1.63
C ILE A 96 -11.33 9.89 0.93
N LEU A 97 -12.56 9.40 1.02
CA LEU A 97 -12.93 8.08 0.48
C LEU A 97 -12.87 8.04 -1.05
N PRO A 98 -13.51 8.95 -1.80
CA PRO A 98 -13.36 8.99 -3.26
C PRO A 98 -11.93 9.39 -3.69
N SER A 99 -11.21 10.21 -2.90
CA SER A 99 -9.79 10.48 -3.17
C SER A 99 -8.96 9.20 -3.12
N MET A 100 -9.09 8.39 -2.06
CA MET A 100 -8.38 7.11 -1.94
C MET A 100 -8.82 6.11 -3.01
N ALA A 101 -10.12 6.08 -3.35
CA ALA A 101 -10.60 5.25 -4.46
C ALA A 101 -9.91 5.64 -5.77
N ALA A 102 -9.74 6.94 -6.05
CA ALA A 102 -9.00 7.39 -7.23
C ALA A 102 -7.51 6.99 -7.19
N VAL A 103 -6.86 7.03 -6.01
CA VAL A 103 -5.48 6.51 -5.85
C VAL A 103 -5.40 5.04 -6.18
N PHE A 104 -6.27 4.20 -5.60
CA PHE A 104 -6.28 2.76 -5.89
C PHE A 104 -6.66 2.46 -7.35
N THR A 105 -7.49 3.30 -7.99
CA THR A 105 -7.74 3.19 -9.43
C THR A 105 -6.47 3.47 -10.22
N LEU A 106 -5.68 4.49 -9.86
CA LEU A 106 -4.42 4.79 -10.52
C LEU A 106 -3.40 3.65 -10.32
N MET A 107 -3.32 3.07 -9.12
CA MET A 107 -2.48 1.88 -8.86
C MET A 107 -2.92 0.70 -9.74
N LEU A 108 -4.22 0.39 -9.79
CA LEU A 108 -4.73 -0.69 -10.66
C LEU A 108 -4.43 -0.44 -12.14
N LEU A 109 -4.59 0.80 -12.61
CA LEU A 109 -4.29 1.14 -14.00
C LEU A 109 -2.80 1.06 -14.31
N ASP A 110 -1.95 1.46 -13.36
CA ASP A 110 -0.50 1.33 -13.49
C ASP A 110 -0.09 -0.11 -13.67
N ASP A 111 -0.50 -0.97 -12.74
CA ASP A 111 -0.24 -2.41 -12.69
C ASP A 111 -0.75 -3.11 -13.96
N SER A 112 -2.07 -3.01 -14.22
CA SER A 112 -2.71 -3.72 -15.34
C SER A 112 -2.32 -3.25 -16.74
N LEU A 113 -1.81 -2.02 -16.87
CA LEU A 113 -1.32 -1.48 -18.15
C LEU A 113 0.21 -1.41 -18.21
N GLN A 114 0.89 -1.82 -17.14
CA GLN A 114 2.34 -1.79 -16.99
C GLN A 114 2.92 -0.41 -17.30
N ILE A 115 2.30 0.64 -16.74
CA ILE A 115 2.67 2.03 -17.07
C ILE A 115 4.08 2.31 -16.56
N HIS A 116 4.37 1.97 -15.30
CA HIS A 116 5.69 2.15 -14.71
C HIS A 116 6.78 1.37 -15.43
N GLU A 117 6.55 0.11 -15.84
CA GLU A 117 7.54 -0.67 -16.59
C GLU A 117 7.85 -0.04 -17.96
N ARG A 118 6.80 0.28 -18.73
CA ARG A 118 6.95 0.81 -20.10
C ARG A 118 7.59 2.18 -20.11
N LEU A 119 7.11 3.07 -19.24
CA LEU A 119 7.70 4.40 -19.12
C LEU A 119 9.07 4.34 -18.44
N GLY A 120 9.31 3.38 -17.54
CA GLY A 120 10.61 3.16 -16.91
C GLY A 120 11.67 2.82 -17.95
N ALA A 121 11.35 1.87 -18.85
CA ALA A 121 12.20 1.50 -19.97
C ALA A 121 12.48 2.70 -20.91
N GLU A 122 11.46 3.52 -21.20
CA GLU A 122 11.64 4.76 -21.97
C GLU A 122 12.60 5.73 -21.25
N ARG A 123 12.51 5.87 -19.93
CA ARG A 123 13.40 6.76 -19.16
C ARG A 123 14.83 6.26 -19.15
N VAL A 124 15.06 4.94 -19.14
CA VAL A 124 16.40 4.37 -19.28
C VAL A 124 17.06 4.81 -20.57
N GLU A 125 16.34 4.72 -21.69
CA GLU A 125 16.85 5.11 -23.01
C GLU A 125 17.08 6.64 -23.10
N VAL A 126 16.08 7.43 -22.73
CA VAL A 126 16.11 8.90 -22.88
C VAL A 126 17.16 9.56 -21.99
N LEU A 127 17.31 9.07 -20.75
CA LEU A 127 18.25 9.63 -19.78
C LEU A 127 19.61 8.91 -19.79
N ASN A 128 19.78 7.90 -20.65
CA ASN A 128 20.97 7.04 -20.72
C ASN A 128 21.35 6.48 -19.33
N LEU A 129 20.35 5.94 -18.61
CA LEU A 129 20.55 5.40 -17.27
C LEU A 129 21.39 4.11 -17.34
N GLY A 130 22.41 4.04 -16.49
CA GLY A 130 23.20 2.83 -16.30
C GLY A 130 22.73 2.04 -15.09
N ALA A 131 22.98 0.73 -15.10
CA ALA A 131 22.85 -0.08 -13.90
C ALA A 131 23.86 0.36 -12.83
N THR A 132 23.51 0.19 -11.56
CA THR A 132 24.39 0.44 -10.43
C THR A 132 24.81 -0.89 -9.79
N SER A 133 25.58 -0.84 -8.70
CA SER A 133 25.89 -2.06 -7.94
C SER A 133 24.68 -2.63 -7.19
N TRP A 134 23.61 -1.85 -7.04
CA TRP A 134 22.47 -2.21 -6.19
C TRP A 134 21.12 -2.27 -6.93
N ALA A 135 21.01 -1.72 -8.15
CA ALA A 135 19.79 -1.74 -8.96
C ALA A 135 20.08 -1.80 -10.46
N LYS A 136 19.15 -2.38 -11.23
CA LYS A 136 19.22 -2.35 -12.70
C LYS A 136 18.84 -0.96 -13.18
N ALA A 137 19.21 -0.65 -14.42
CA ALA A 137 18.78 0.62 -15.03
C ALA A 137 17.26 0.72 -15.10
N GLN A 138 16.57 -0.39 -15.40
CA GLN A 138 15.12 -0.50 -15.47
C GLN A 138 14.45 -0.09 -14.15
N ASP A 139 14.84 -0.72 -13.04
CA ASP A 139 14.29 -0.44 -11.70
C ASP A 139 14.47 1.05 -11.31
N ILE A 140 15.60 1.66 -11.71
CA ILE A 140 15.83 3.11 -11.52
C ILE A 140 14.85 3.93 -12.36
N GLY A 141 14.61 3.54 -13.62
CA GLY A 141 13.62 4.14 -14.49
C GLY A 141 12.20 4.05 -13.91
N GLU A 142 11.83 2.90 -13.35
CA GLU A 142 10.54 2.65 -12.70
C GLU A 142 10.35 3.53 -11.46
N ILE A 143 11.36 3.65 -10.58
CA ILE A 143 11.33 4.60 -9.45
C ILE A 143 11.04 6.03 -9.92
N LEU A 144 11.65 6.48 -11.01
CA LEU A 144 11.41 7.83 -11.54
C LEU A 144 9.95 7.98 -11.97
N VAL A 145 9.38 6.98 -12.62
CA VAL A 145 7.97 6.99 -13.03
C VAL A 145 7.04 6.97 -11.82
N TRP A 146 7.28 6.10 -10.84
CA TRP A 146 6.52 6.10 -9.58
C TRP A 146 6.64 7.42 -8.82
N GLY A 147 7.81 8.07 -8.84
CA GLY A 147 7.99 9.41 -8.28
C GLY A 147 7.09 10.45 -8.95
N LEU A 148 6.97 10.39 -10.28
CA LEU A 148 6.06 11.26 -11.05
C LEU A 148 4.59 10.92 -10.76
N MET A 149 4.24 9.63 -10.65
CA MET A 149 2.89 9.18 -10.31
C MET A 149 2.51 9.59 -8.88
N ALA A 150 3.44 9.50 -7.93
CA ALA A 150 3.25 10.00 -6.57
C ALA A 150 2.98 11.51 -6.59
N ALA A 151 3.70 12.28 -7.41
CA ALA A 151 3.44 13.71 -7.57
C ALA A 151 2.04 14.01 -8.15
N LEU A 152 1.49 13.14 -9.01
CA LEU A 152 0.12 13.23 -9.52
C LEU A 152 -0.93 12.85 -8.45
N VAL A 153 -0.63 11.84 -7.64
CA VAL A 153 -1.51 11.31 -6.60
C VAL A 153 -1.59 12.24 -5.38
N LEU A 154 -0.47 12.87 -5.00
CA LEU A 154 -0.38 13.73 -3.81
C LEU A 154 -1.46 14.83 -3.76
N PRO A 155 -1.73 15.59 -4.84
CA PRO A 155 -2.85 16.54 -4.86
C PRO A 155 -4.22 15.89 -4.59
N ILE A 156 -4.48 14.69 -5.11
CA ILE A 156 -5.75 13.96 -4.92
C ILE A 156 -5.94 13.64 -3.43
N ILE A 157 -4.87 13.14 -2.79
CA ILE A 157 -4.83 12.86 -1.36
C ILE A 157 -5.00 14.15 -0.56
N ALA A 158 -4.22 15.19 -0.86
CA ALA A 158 -4.22 16.46 -0.14
C ALA A 158 -5.60 17.13 -0.18
N ILE A 159 -6.24 17.16 -1.35
CA ILE A 159 -7.59 17.69 -1.51
C ILE A 159 -8.59 16.90 -0.65
N GLY A 160 -8.54 15.56 -0.70
CA GLY A 160 -9.40 14.70 0.11
C GLY A 160 -9.19 14.90 1.61
N PHE A 161 -7.94 15.11 2.02
CA PHE A 161 -7.53 15.29 3.40
C PHE A 161 -7.96 16.64 3.96
N VAL A 162 -7.70 17.74 3.23
CA VAL A 162 -8.08 19.10 3.63
C VAL A 162 -9.59 19.24 3.75
N ARG A 163 -10.35 18.63 2.82
CA ARG A 163 -11.83 18.63 2.82
C ARG A 163 -12.46 17.66 3.83
N SER A 164 -11.67 16.84 4.51
CA SER A 164 -12.18 15.88 5.49
C SER A 164 -12.13 16.42 6.91
N ASN A 165 -13.11 16.02 7.71
CA ASN A 165 -13.11 16.20 9.16
C ASN A 165 -12.04 15.29 9.83
N ALA A 166 -11.92 15.37 11.16
CA ALA A 166 -10.95 14.58 11.92
C ALA A 166 -11.05 13.06 11.66
N GLN A 167 -12.27 12.53 11.49
CA GLN A 167 -12.48 11.11 11.18
C GLN A 167 -11.93 10.75 9.79
N GLY A 168 -12.25 11.54 8.77
CA GLY A 168 -11.74 11.31 7.41
C GLY A 168 -10.22 11.45 7.33
N ARG A 169 -9.63 12.42 8.05
CA ARG A 169 -8.17 12.57 8.13
C ARG A 169 -7.49 11.32 8.72
N ARG A 170 -8.02 10.76 9.80
CA ARG A 170 -7.50 9.51 10.39
C ARG A 170 -7.55 8.34 9.42
N ILE A 171 -8.67 8.18 8.71
CA ILE A 171 -8.81 7.17 7.64
C ILE A 171 -7.73 7.38 6.57
N GLY A 172 -7.54 8.63 6.15
CA GLY A 172 -6.52 9.00 5.17
C GLY A 172 -5.11 8.62 5.61
N VAL A 173 -4.71 8.93 6.84
CA VAL A 173 -3.38 8.56 7.34
C VAL A 173 -3.18 7.04 7.36
N VAL A 174 -4.17 6.27 7.80
CA VAL A 174 -4.06 4.80 7.81
C VAL A 174 -3.89 4.25 6.40
N LEU A 175 -4.70 4.71 5.44
CA LEU A 175 -4.63 4.23 4.05
C LEU A 175 -3.32 4.64 3.38
N VAL A 176 -2.85 5.88 3.60
CA VAL A 176 -1.54 6.33 3.10
C VAL A 176 -0.40 5.53 3.71
N ALA A 177 -0.47 5.21 5.01
CA ALA A 177 0.55 4.38 5.66
C ALA A 177 0.57 2.96 5.08
N LEU A 178 -0.60 2.38 4.78
CA LEU A 178 -0.69 1.06 4.14
C LEU A 178 -0.20 1.07 2.68
N ILE A 179 -0.50 2.13 1.92
CA ILE A 179 0.06 2.33 0.57
C ILE A 179 1.58 2.49 0.64
N GLY A 180 2.07 3.24 1.63
CA GLY A 180 3.51 3.37 1.88
C GLY A 180 4.15 2.02 2.20
N LEU A 181 3.50 1.20 3.02
CA LEU A 181 3.97 -0.16 3.29
C LEU A 181 3.95 -1.04 2.04
N TYR A 182 2.93 -0.91 1.18
CA TYR A 182 2.86 -1.61 -0.10
C TYR A 182 4.06 -1.23 -0.99
N ALA A 183 4.29 0.06 -1.19
CA ALA A 183 5.40 0.59 -2.00
C ALA A 183 6.80 0.27 -1.46
N VAL A 184 6.94 -0.12 -0.19
CA VAL A 184 8.21 -0.65 0.32
C VAL A 184 8.52 -1.99 -0.33
N PHE A 185 7.52 -2.83 -0.57
CA PHE A 185 7.70 -4.14 -1.18
C PHE A 185 7.98 -4.04 -2.68
N GLY A 186 7.01 -3.75 -3.54
CA GLY A 186 7.24 -3.64 -4.99
C GLY A 186 7.86 -2.32 -5.45
N GLY A 187 8.61 -1.65 -4.57
CA GLY A 187 9.40 -0.49 -4.97
C GLY A 187 10.79 -0.54 -4.36
N ILE A 188 10.89 -0.49 -3.03
CA ILE A 188 12.20 -0.48 -2.37
C ILE A 188 12.85 -1.87 -2.41
N ILE A 189 12.10 -2.94 -2.11
CA ILE A 189 12.66 -4.30 -2.10
C ILE A 189 12.98 -4.75 -3.52
N ASP A 190 12.11 -4.45 -4.49
CA ASP A 190 12.37 -4.68 -5.92
C ASP A 190 13.69 -4.07 -6.39
N VAL A 191 13.90 -2.78 -6.11
CA VAL A 191 15.13 -2.10 -6.50
C VAL A 191 16.37 -2.69 -5.84
N LEU A 192 16.22 -3.27 -4.64
CA LEU A 192 17.29 -3.95 -3.91
C LEU A 192 17.45 -5.43 -4.30
N HIS A 193 16.78 -5.89 -5.36
CA HIS A 193 16.87 -7.26 -5.86
C HIS A 193 18.28 -7.58 -6.39
N GLN A 194 18.97 -6.63 -7.02
CA GLN A 194 20.26 -6.90 -7.68
C GLN A 194 21.34 -7.51 -6.75
N PRO A 195 21.52 -7.07 -5.48
CA PRO A 195 22.36 -7.75 -4.49
C PRO A 195 22.06 -9.24 -4.29
N PHE A 196 20.81 -9.68 -4.46
CA PHE A 196 20.42 -11.07 -4.26
C PHE A 196 20.81 -11.98 -5.43
N THR A 197 21.05 -11.43 -6.63
CA THR A 197 21.35 -12.22 -7.83
C THR A 197 22.61 -13.10 -7.70
N ALA A 198 23.54 -12.73 -6.81
CA ALA A 198 24.76 -13.50 -6.54
C ALA A 198 24.58 -14.64 -5.52
N LEU A 199 23.43 -14.73 -4.83
CA LEU A 199 23.17 -15.73 -3.81
C LEU A 199 22.45 -16.96 -4.39
N PRO A 200 22.72 -18.17 -3.86
CA PRO A 200 21.89 -19.34 -4.16
C PRO A 200 20.43 -19.06 -3.82
N TYR A 201 19.54 -19.27 -4.79
CA TYR A 201 18.10 -18.96 -4.69
C TYR A 201 17.78 -17.48 -4.44
N GLY A 202 18.74 -16.57 -4.60
CA GLY A 202 18.55 -15.17 -4.21
C GLY A 202 17.47 -14.45 -5.00
N ILE A 203 17.33 -14.75 -6.29
CA ILE A 203 16.24 -14.22 -7.13
C ILE A 203 14.89 -14.67 -6.57
N GLN A 204 14.71 -15.97 -6.30
CA GLN A 204 13.46 -16.48 -5.74
C GLN A 204 13.14 -15.92 -4.35
N ILE A 205 14.17 -15.61 -3.54
CA ILE A 205 13.98 -14.95 -2.25
C ILE A 205 13.58 -13.49 -2.44
N ALA A 206 14.18 -12.78 -3.40
CA ALA A 206 13.82 -11.40 -3.71
C ALA A 206 12.38 -11.33 -4.22
N ASP A 207 12.02 -12.13 -5.24
CA ASP A 207 10.66 -12.34 -5.75
C ASP A 207 9.65 -12.60 -4.60
N LEU A 208 10.00 -13.50 -3.67
CA LEU A 208 9.13 -13.84 -2.55
C LEU A 208 8.97 -12.69 -1.55
N LEU A 209 10.05 -11.93 -1.29
CA LEU A 209 9.99 -10.80 -0.36
C LEU A 209 9.20 -9.66 -0.95
N GLU A 210 9.44 -9.35 -2.22
CA GLU A 210 8.80 -8.31 -3.00
C GLU A 210 7.32 -8.63 -3.23
N ASP A 211 7.00 -9.51 -4.18
CA ASP A 211 5.63 -9.82 -4.58
C ASP A 211 4.84 -10.50 -3.47
N GLY A 212 5.48 -11.40 -2.72
CA GLY A 212 4.84 -12.03 -1.56
C GLY A 212 4.48 -11.00 -0.49
N GLY A 213 5.32 -9.98 -0.29
CA GLY A 213 5.03 -8.86 0.59
C GLY A 213 3.85 -8.01 0.09
N GLU A 214 3.85 -7.65 -1.20
CA GLU A 214 2.78 -6.93 -1.87
C GLU A 214 1.42 -7.64 -1.71
N MET A 215 1.39 -8.95 -1.96
CA MET A 215 0.20 -9.78 -1.86
C MET A 215 -0.43 -9.69 -0.46
N ILE A 216 0.39 -9.83 0.59
CA ILE A 216 -0.05 -9.80 1.98
C ILE A 216 -0.51 -8.39 2.39
N VAL A 217 0.21 -7.34 1.98
CA VAL A 217 -0.18 -5.95 2.27
C VAL A 217 -1.47 -5.58 1.54
N GLY A 218 -1.64 -5.97 0.27
CA GLY A 218 -2.88 -5.80 -0.47
C GLY A 218 -4.07 -6.47 0.22
N SER A 219 -3.86 -7.67 0.77
CA SER A 219 -4.84 -8.38 1.60
C SER A 219 -5.18 -7.64 2.89
N LEU A 220 -4.18 -7.04 3.55
CA LEU A 220 -4.37 -6.20 4.73
C LEU A 220 -5.20 -4.94 4.42
N ILE A 221 -4.90 -4.26 3.31
CA ILE A 221 -5.65 -3.09 2.83
C ILE A 221 -7.10 -3.46 2.58
N LEU A 222 -7.36 -4.53 1.82
CA LEU A 222 -8.72 -4.98 1.52
C LEU A 222 -9.51 -5.30 2.79
N ALA A 223 -8.92 -6.07 3.71
CA ALA A 223 -9.57 -6.40 4.97
C ALA A 223 -9.86 -5.16 5.84
N HIS A 224 -8.96 -4.18 5.83
CA HIS A 224 -9.14 -2.91 6.53
C HIS A 224 -10.29 -2.10 5.92
N VAL A 225 -10.29 -1.92 4.60
CA VAL A 225 -11.32 -1.19 3.87
C VAL A 225 -12.70 -1.85 4.01
N ALA A 226 -12.76 -3.19 4.03
CA ALA A 226 -14.01 -3.92 4.27
C ALA A 226 -14.55 -3.72 5.69
N ALA A 227 -13.69 -3.71 6.72
CA ALA A 227 -14.10 -3.39 8.08
C ALA A 227 -14.58 -1.94 8.20
N LEU A 228 -13.82 -1.00 7.61
CA LEU A 228 -14.15 0.41 7.56
C LEU A 228 -15.52 0.64 6.88
N SER A 229 -15.74 0.06 5.70
CA SER A 229 -16.99 0.22 4.95
C SER A 229 -18.20 -0.27 5.76
N ARG A 230 -18.08 -1.40 6.45
CA ARG A 230 -19.14 -1.92 7.35
C ARG A 230 -19.39 -1.01 8.54
N HIS A 231 -18.33 -0.50 9.17
CA HIS A 231 -18.45 0.42 10.30
C HIS A 231 -19.18 1.71 9.89
N LEU A 232 -18.79 2.31 8.76
CA LEU A 232 -19.37 3.54 8.24
C LEU A 232 -20.84 3.38 7.80
N ARG A 233 -21.25 2.19 7.35
CA ARG A 233 -22.65 1.86 7.01
C ARG A 233 -23.55 1.70 8.23
N ARG A 234 -23.02 1.17 9.34
CA ARG A 234 -23.81 0.84 10.54
C ARG A 234 -23.97 2.01 11.50
N ALA A 235 -23.03 2.94 11.52
CA ALA A 235 -23.11 4.06 12.43
C ALA A 235 -24.24 5.04 12.02
N PRO A 236 -24.99 5.63 12.97
CA PRO A 236 -26.08 6.55 12.65
C PRO A 236 -25.55 7.79 11.90
N PRO A 237 -26.32 8.38 10.96
CA PRO A 237 -25.95 9.63 10.31
C PRO A 237 -25.81 10.72 11.39
N ARG A 238 -24.74 11.52 11.30
CA ARG A 238 -24.52 12.70 12.15
C ARG A 238 -24.90 13.94 11.38
#